data_AF-A0A9E5C5B2-F1
#
_entry.id   AF-A0A9E5C5B2-F1
#
_cell.length_a   1.000
_cell.length_b   1.000
_cell.length_c   1.000
_cell.angle_alpha   90.00
_cell.angle_beta   90.00
_cell.angle_gamma   90.00
#
_symmetry.space_group_name_H-M   'P 1'
#
loop_
_entity.id
_entity.type
_entity.pdbx_description
1 polymer ?
#
loop_
_entity_poly.entity_id
_entity_poly.type
_entity_poly.pdbx_seq_one_letter_code
_entity_poly.pdbx_strand_id
1 'polypeptide(L)'
;MRLLQIRPVVSRNRGLMFIALAAAIFLVACGGGEATATPLAPAVVVTIAATETGPASGQISMGGAALGGNASTTLLAQIRLQEVPGGPLAWVTHRLKLSPGEEVTHRHQTAFVYAAQGEHELDGQSLLEGQGSVVAAEVGHRHRAPGGPSVFWETRLDRPGSAPSGFDVETIFESPVMVNIPDDPLAVFVLVVVPPGGETSVHTHPGPEFIYQLSGAIDYQNGLIGVRQMTPGDVEGIPAVTPVQKRNPSGEDAAFLSWFLVDAGQPFASPAAFKDTALGMNLALMENGASVAGVSSNFGGGANDSAFGAANALDGDPATEWSSASDGDGAWIEVELPSVTNVTSVGFWTRTMGDSAQVRSFQVTTGRGETYGPFTVDDATTIYRFEIRFTAKRLRFELLDTSGGNTGALEIEVYGEPVP
;
A
#
# COMPACT_ATOMS: atom_id res chain seq x y z
N MET A 1 -67.46 48.53 41.76
CA MET A 1 -68.00 48.46 40.39
C MET A 1 -67.61 47.12 39.77
N ARG A 2 -68.58 46.27 39.40
CA ARG A 2 -68.44 45.10 38.49
C ARG A 2 -68.33 45.62 37.02
N LEU A 3 -67.93 44.93 35.94
CA LEU A 3 -68.43 43.67 35.35
C LEU A 3 -67.67 43.35 34.00
N LEU A 4 -67.32 42.08 33.76
CA LEU A 4 -67.43 41.18 32.56
C LEU A 4 -67.04 41.50 31.07
N GLN A 5 -66.34 40.50 30.47
CA GLN A 5 -66.36 39.79 29.12
C GLN A 5 -66.62 40.51 27.77
N ILE A 6 -65.98 40.09 26.64
CA ILE A 6 -66.44 39.07 25.64
C ILE A 6 -65.31 38.70 24.59
N ARG A 7 -65.32 37.47 24.02
CA ARG A 7 -64.48 36.92 22.89
C ARG A 7 -65.09 37.18 21.48
N PRO A 8 -64.38 36.92 20.35
CA PRO A 8 -64.68 35.70 19.54
C PRO A 8 -63.47 35.02 18.84
N VAL A 9 -63.77 33.93 18.10
CA VAL A 9 -62.96 32.82 17.51
C VAL A 9 -62.94 32.89 15.95
N VAL A 10 -62.09 32.10 15.24
CA VAL A 10 -62.27 31.34 13.93
C VAL A 10 -60.94 31.32 13.13
N SER A 11 -60.47 30.30 12.39
CA SER A 11 -60.77 28.86 12.18
C SER A 11 -59.60 28.15 11.43
N ARG A 12 -59.76 26.84 11.20
CA ARG A 12 -58.81 25.80 10.75
C ARG A 12 -59.23 25.31 9.35
N ASN A 13 -58.31 24.84 8.48
CA ASN A 13 -58.51 23.60 7.68
C ASN A 13 -57.30 23.15 6.82
N ARG A 14 -57.26 21.83 6.59
CA ARG A 14 -56.29 21.00 5.84
C ARG A 14 -56.96 20.36 4.60
N GLY A 15 -56.17 19.98 3.58
CA GLY A 15 -56.43 18.96 2.52
C GLY A 15 -55.15 18.83 1.66
N LEU A 16 -54.51 17.67 1.34
CA LEU A 16 -54.92 16.41 0.67
C LEU A 16 -55.64 16.68 -0.67
N MET A 17 -55.35 16.07 -1.85
CA MET A 17 -54.66 14.82 -2.22
C MET A 17 -54.41 14.78 -3.76
N PHE A 18 -53.46 13.93 -4.16
CA PHE A 18 -52.95 13.40 -5.46
C PHE A 18 -53.73 13.36 -6.81
N ILE A 19 -52.92 13.07 -7.86
CA ILE A 19 -53.09 12.20 -9.06
C ILE A 19 -53.24 12.93 -10.43
N ALA A 20 -52.26 12.77 -11.34
CA ALA A 20 -52.37 11.99 -12.60
C ALA A 20 -51.32 12.37 -13.67
N LEU A 21 -50.90 11.35 -14.42
CA LEU A 21 -49.91 11.25 -15.49
C LEU A 21 -50.52 11.52 -16.88
N ALA A 22 -49.78 12.12 -17.83
CA ALA A 22 -49.51 11.60 -19.21
C ALA A 22 -49.31 12.65 -20.33
N ALA A 23 -48.36 12.31 -21.22
CA ALA A 23 -48.29 12.55 -22.69
C ALA A 23 -47.62 13.83 -23.28
N ALA A 24 -46.33 13.65 -23.61
CA ALA A 24 -45.56 13.95 -24.84
C ALA A 24 -46.05 14.96 -25.92
N ILE A 25 -45.13 15.82 -26.41
CA ILE A 25 -44.44 15.79 -27.74
C ILE A 25 -43.64 17.10 -28.02
N PHE A 26 -42.35 16.90 -28.35
CA PHE A 26 -41.35 17.68 -29.11
C PHE A 26 -41.39 19.22 -29.28
N LEU A 27 -40.27 19.86 -28.90
CA LEU A 27 -39.48 20.73 -29.80
C LEU A 27 -38.02 20.87 -29.30
N VAL A 28 -37.14 21.13 -30.27
CA VAL A 28 -35.72 20.78 -30.36
C VAL A 28 -34.77 21.89 -29.86
N ALA A 29 -33.62 21.44 -29.35
CA ALA A 29 -32.29 22.08 -29.25
C ALA A 29 -32.06 23.29 -28.32
N CYS A 30 -31.13 23.15 -27.36
CA CYS A 30 -29.70 23.40 -27.54
C CYS A 30 -28.94 23.25 -26.21
N GLY A 31 -27.84 22.48 -26.22
CA GLY A 31 -26.58 22.75 -25.52
C GLY A 31 -26.55 22.85 -23.99
N GLY A 32 -25.85 21.90 -23.36
CA GLY A 32 -25.33 22.04 -21.99
C GLY A 32 -24.85 20.70 -21.46
N GLY A 33 -23.53 20.47 -21.48
CA GLY A 33 -22.90 19.19 -21.19
C GLY A 33 -22.94 18.77 -19.72
N GLU A 34 -23.19 17.48 -19.51
CA GLU A 34 -22.87 16.77 -18.27
C GLU A 34 -21.58 15.98 -18.48
N ALA A 35 -20.63 16.17 -17.57
CA ALA A 35 -19.43 15.35 -17.47
C ALA A 35 -19.84 13.93 -17.05
N THR A 36 -19.71 12.99 -17.97
CA THR A 36 -19.86 11.56 -17.69
C THR A 36 -18.47 11.00 -17.43
N ALA A 37 -18.24 10.52 -16.20
CA ALA A 37 -17.09 9.70 -15.87
C ALA A 37 -17.12 8.46 -16.78
N THR A 38 -16.11 8.31 -17.61
CA THR A 38 -15.96 7.14 -18.48
C THR A 38 -15.36 6.02 -17.63
N PRO A 39 -15.99 4.83 -17.53
CA PRO A 39 -15.33 3.70 -16.91
C PRO A 39 -14.11 3.30 -17.75
N LEU A 40 -12.98 3.05 -17.08
CA LEU A 40 -11.80 2.45 -17.70
C LEU A 40 -12.21 1.10 -18.29
N ALA A 41 -11.92 0.89 -19.57
CA ALA A 41 -12.13 -0.40 -20.22
C ALA A 41 -11.22 -1.45 -19.57
N PRO A 42 -11.67 -2.71 -19.43
CA PRO A 42 -10.83 -3.79 -18.93
C PRO A 42 -9.60 -3.92 -19.83
N ALA A 43 -8.41 -4.00 -19.23
CA ALA A 43 -7.16 -4.20 -19.94
C ALA A 43 -7.26 -5.50 -20.75
N VAL A 44 -7.31 -5.37 -22.08
CA VAL A 44 -7.28 -6.53 -22.98
C VAL A 44 -5.86 -7.10 -22.92
N VAL A 45 -5.71 -8.26 -22.28
CA VAL A 45 -4.48 -9.05 -22.36
C VAL A 45 -4.32 -9.55 -23.78
N VAL A 46 -3.52 -8.85 -24.58
CA VAL A 46 -3.06 -9.33 -25.89
C VAL A 46 -1.81 -10.16 -25.67
N THR A 47 -1.96 -11.48 -25.65
CA THR A 47 -0.83 -12.41 -25.72
C THR A 47 -0.26 -12.36 -27.14
N ILE A 48 0.80 -11.57 -27.35
CA ILE A 48 1.56 -11.60 -28.60
C ILE A 48 2.56 -12.74 -28.50
N ALA A 49 2.43 -13.74 -29.37
CA ALA A 49 3.42 -14.79 -29.53
C ALA A 49 4.76 -14.13 -29.92
N ALA A 50 5.77 -14.26 -29.05
CA ALA A 50 7.13 -13.87 -29.35
C ALA A 50 7.60 -14.63 -30.60
N THR A 51 8.10 -13.90 -31.59
CA THR A 51 8.89 -14.51 -32.65
C THR A 51 10.15 -15.08 -32.02
N GLU A 52 10.30 -16.41 -32.09
CA GLU A 52 11.40 -17.14 -31.48
C GLU A 52 12.75 -16.65 -32.04
N THR A 53 13.44 -15.84 -31.24
CA THR A 53 14.90 -15.83 -31.20
C THR A 53 15.27 -16.44 -29.86
N GLY A 54 16.02 -17.55 -29.89
CA GLY A 54 16.37 -18.31 -28.68
C GLY A 54 17.03 -17.44 -27.60
N PRO A 55 17.04 -17.87 -26.32
CA PRO A 55 17.51 -17.04 -25.23
C PRO A 55 18.96 -16.63 -25.47
N ALA A 56 19.19 -15.33 -25.60
CA ALA A 56 20.53 -14.77 -25.53
C ALA A 56 21.04 -14.99 -24.10
N SER A 57 22.30 -15.42 -23.96
CA SER A 57 22.96 -15.54 -22.65
C SER A 57 22.87 -14.21 -21.90
N GLY A 58 22.19 -14.16 -20.75
CA GLY A 58 22.01 -12.95 -19.94
C GLY A 58 20.58 -12.42 -19.81
N GLN A 59 19.56 -13.18 -20.25
CA GLN A 59 18.14 -12.88 -20.03
C GLN A 59 17.52 -13.85 -19.01
N ILE A 60 16.65 -13.36 -18.12
CA ILE A 60 15.78 -14.25 -17.35
C ILE A 60 14.53 -14.60 -18.17
N SER A 61 14.18 -15.89 -18.20
CA SER A 61 12.91 -16.36 -18.74
C SER A 61 11.87 -16.35 -17.62
N MET A 62 10.98 -15.36 -17.62
CA MET A 62 9.85 -15.29 -16.69
C MET A 62 8.57 -15.76 -17.40
N GLY A 63 7.93 -16.81 -16.87
CA GLY A 63 6.57 -17.18 -17.28
C GLY A 63 5.53 -16.31 -16.56
N GLY A 64 4.27 -16.33 -17.01
CA GLY A 64 3.20 -15.52 -16.42
C GLY A 64 2.97 -15.74 -14.91
N ALA A 65 3.43 -16.87 -14.36
CA ALA A 65 3.36 -17.21 -12.94
C ALA A 65 4.72 -17.07 -12.21
N ALA A 66 5.60 -16.16 -12.65
CA ALA A 66 6.97 -16.03 -12.12
C ALA A 66 7.03 -15.77 -10.61
N LEU A 67 5.99 -15.17 -10.03
CA LEU A 67 5.86 -14.89 -8.59
C LEU A 67 4.98 -15.93 -7.85
N GLY A 68 4.53 -16.97 -8.54
CA GLY A 68 3.58 -17.98 -8.04
C GLY A 68 2.18 -17.42 -7.78
N GLY A 69 1.33 -18.23 -7.13
CA GLY A 69 -0.07 -17.87 -6.88
C GLY A 69 -0.90 -17.83 -8.17
N ASN A 70 -1.88 -16.94 -8.23
CA ASN A 70 -2.71 -16.68 -9.43
C ASN A 70 -2.52 -15.28 -10.02
N ALA A 71 -1.53 -14.53 -9.53
CA ALA A 71 -1.09 -13.28 -10.15
C ALA A 71 -0.44 -13.52 -11.52
N SER A 72 -0.62 -12.57 -12.44
CA SER A 72 0.02 -12.55 -13.75
C SER A 72 1.20 -11.60 -13.73
N THR A 73 2.36 -12.05 -14.21
CA THR A 73 3.59 -11.25 -14.36
C THR A 73 3.95 -11.07 -15.83
N THR A 74 4.16 -9.83 -16.24
CA THR A 74 4.61 -9.46 -17.58
C THR A 74 5.97 -8.80 -17.51
N LEU A 75 6.98 -9.42 -18.13
CA LEU A 75 8.28 -8.77 -18.34
C LEU A 75 8.10 -7.62 -19.33
N LEU A 76 8.36 -6.39 -18.89
CA LEU A 76 8.30 -5.21 -19.75
C LEU A 76 9.65 -4.95 -20.42
N ALA A 77 10.74 -4.99 -19.63
CA ALA A 77 12.09 -4.83 -20.15
C ALA A 77 13.14 -5.39 -19.19
N GLN A 78 14.33 -5.71 -19.69
CA GLN A 78 15.48 -6.08 -18.87
C GLN A 78 16.79 -5.72 -19.57
N ILE A 79 17.83 -5.42 -18.79
CA ILE A 79 19.19 -5.18 -19.30
C ILE A 79 20.22 -5.60 -18.26
N ARG A 80 21.27 -6.28 -18.72
CA ARG A 80 22.43 -6.57 -17.88
C ARG A 80 23.31 -5.34 -17.78
N LEU A 81 23.60 -4.88 -16.58
CA LEU A 81 24.48 -3.72 -16.39
C LEU A 81 25.93 -4.16 -16.56
N GLN A 82 26.62 -3.62 -17.56
CA GLN A 82 28.05 -3.88 -17.75
C GLN A 82 28.90 -3.23 -16.65
N GLU A 83 28.45 -2.08 -16.15
CA GLU A 83 29.04 -1.36 -15.03
C GLU A 83 27.90 -0.78 -14.17
N VAL A 84 28.03 -0.89 -12.85
CA VAL A 84 27.12 -0.23 -11.90
C VAL A 84 27.63 1.19 -11.67
N PRO A 85 26.83 2.24 -11.87
CA PRO A 85 27.32 3.61 -11.70
C PRO A 85 27.77 3.88 -10.26
N GLY A 86 28.87 4.62 -10.10
CA GLY A 86 29.42 4.92 -8.79
C GLY A 86 28.60 5.97 -8.00
N GLY A 87 28.42 5.71 -6.70
CA GLY A 87 27.73 6.60 -5.76
C GLY A 87 26.40 6.03 -5.26
N PRO A 88 25.61 6.81 -4.49
CA PRO A 88 24.28 6.37 -4.08
C PRO A 88 23.37 6.26 -5.31
N LEU A 89 22.76 5.09 -5.49
CA LEU A 89 21.85 4.80 -6.60
C LEU A 89 20.41 4.65 -6.09
N ALA A 90 19.47 5.19 -6.85
CA ALA A 90 18.03 5.04 -6.65
C ALA A 90 17.36 4.83 -8.02
N TRP A 91 16.16 4.26 -8.00
CA TRP A 91 15.23 4.39 -9.11
C TRP A 91 14.60 5.77 -9.05
N VAL A 92 14.84 6.57 -10.09
CA VAL A 92 14.37 7.95 -10.16
C VAL A 92 13.43 8.08 -11.36
N THR A 93 12.13 8.24 -11.08
CA THR A 93 11.10 8.17 -12.10
C THR A 93 10.46 9.52 -12.35
N HIS A 94 10.47 9.92 -13.62
CA HIS A 94 9.82 11.13 -14.08
C HIS A 94 8.76 10.82 -15.12
N ARG A 95 7.66 11.57 -15.08
CA ARG A 95 6.65 11.60 -16.14
C ARG A 95 6.98 12.71 -17.11
N LEU A 96 6.97 12.35 -18.38
CA LEU A 96 7.23 13.23 -19.52
C LEU A 96 6.01 13.21 -20.45
N LYS A 97 5.79 14.32 -21.14
CA LYS A 97 4.66 14.51 -22.06
C LYS A 97 5.18 15.04 -23.38
N LEU A 98 4.69 14.46 -24.47
CA LEU A 98 4.93 14.93 -25.83
C LEU A 98 3.60 15.26 -26.50
N SER A 99 3.58 16.39 -27.18
CA SER A 99 2.48 16.81 -28.04
C SER A 99 2.45 15.95 -29.32
N PRO A 100 1.30 15.87 -30.03
CA PRO A 100 1.24 15.12 -31.28
C PRO A 100 2.32 15.56 -32.28
N GLY A 101 3.11 14.59 -32.77
CA GLY A 101 4.20 14.81 -33.71
C GLY A 101 5.51 15.34 -33.09
N GLU A 102 5.51 15.63 -31.79
CA GLU A 102 6.71 16.08 -31.08
C GLU A 102 7.73 14.94 -30.94
N GLU A 103 9.00 15.29 -31.05
CA GLU A 103 10.12 14.40 -30.79
C GLU A 103 11.20 15.10 -29.98
N VAL A 104 11.94 14.31 -29.24
CA VAL A 104 13.03 14.77 -28.39
C VAL A 104 14.15 13.74 -28.42
N THR A 105 15.38 14.20 -28.29
CA THR A 105 16.56 13.33 -28.26
C THR A 105 17.45 13.74 -27.10
N HIS A 106 17.83 12.77 -26.27
CA HIS A 106 18.69 13.01 -25.12
C HIS A 106 19.50 11.75 -24.78
N ARG A 107 20.27 11.84 -23.69
CA ARG A 107 21.11 10.78 -23.13
C ARG A 107 21.06 10.86 -21.60
N HIS A 108 21.19 9.72 -20.95
CA HIS A 108 21.17 9.59 -19.50
C HIS A 108 21.79 8.24 -19.07
N GLN A 109 21.86 7.99 -17.76
CA GLN A 109 22.17 6.68 -17.19
C GLN A 109 21.15 5.61 -17.62
N THR A 110 21.41 4.32 -17.39
CA THR A 110 20.47 3.26 -17.78
C THR A 110 19.06 3.55 -17.29
N ALA A 111 18.06 3.41 -18.16
CA ALA A 111 16.68 3.74 -17.84
C ALA A 111 15.69 2.76 -18.46
N PHE A 112 14.55 2.60 -17.78
CA PHE A 112 13.37 1.99 -18.35
C PHE A 112 12.40 3.07 -18.81
N VAL A 113 11.75 2.81 -19.95
CA VAL A 113 10.70 3.65 -20.51
C VAL A 113 9.39 2.88 -20.40
N TYR A 114 8.34 3.51 -19.88
CA TYR A 114 6.99 2.97 -19.78
C TYR A 114 6.02 3.87 -20.52
N ALA A 115 5.34 3.35 -21.53
CA ALA A 115 4.30 4.08 -22.27
C ALA A 115 3.02 4.13 -21.42
N ALA A 116 2.84 5.22 -20.68
CA ALA A 116 1.77 5.35 -19.69
C ALA A 116 0.44 5.78 -20.31
N GLN A 117 0.46 6.54 -21.41
CA GLN A 117 -0.74 6.94 -22.15
C GLN A 117 -0.42 7.27 -23.60
N GLY A 118 -1.27 6.79 -24.51
CA GLY A 118 -1.14 7.07 -25.94
C GLY A 118 0.00 6.29 -26.60
N GLU A 119 0.07 6.36 -27.93
CA GLU A 119 1.15 5.73 -28.69
C GLU A 119 2.49 6.44 -28.44
N HIS A 120 3.54 5.66 -28.20
CA HIS A 120 4.88 6.18 -27.99
C HIS A 120 5.86 5.48 -28.95
N GLU A 121 6.87 6.21 -29.44
CA GLU A 121 7.94 5.65 -30.26
C GLU A 121 9.29 5.93 -29.59
N LEU A 122 10.08 4.88 -29.34
CA LEU A 122 11.44 4.95 -28.82
C LEU A 122 12.42 4.42 -29.87
N ASP A 123 13.26 5.27 -30.45
CA ASP A 123 14.21 4.91 -31.52
C ASP A 123 13.58 4.11 -32.68
N GLY A 124 12.33 4.44 -33.04
CA GLY A 124 11.58 3.76 -34.10
C GLY A 124 10.81 2.51 -33.62
N GLN A 125 10.99 2.06 -32.38
CA GLN A 125 10.17 1.03 -31.76
C GLN A 125 8.85 1.64 -31.28
N SER A 126 7.72 1.17 -31.81
CA SER A 126 6.39 1.52 -31.28
C SER A 126 6.10 0.80 -29.97
N LEU A 127 5.67 1.55 -28.97
CA LEU A 127 5.19 1.09 -27.68
C LEU A 127 3.72 1.52 -27.53
N LEU A 128 2.86 0.54 -27.26
CA LEU A 128 1.47 0.76 -26.87
C LEU A 128 1.39 1.09 -25.37
N GLU A 129 0.26 1.66 -24.96
CA GLU A 129 -0.03 1.90 -23.55
C GLU A 129 0.16 0.62 -22.71
N GLY A 130 0.87 0.73 -21.59
CA GLY A 130 1.22 -0.38 -20.72
C GLY A 130 2.48 -1.15 -21.12
N GLN A 131 3.10 -0.85 -22.27
CA GLN A 131 4.35 -1.48 -22.69
C GLN A 131 5.57 -0.72 -22.16
N GLY A 132 6.69 -1.44 -22.03
CA GLY A 132 7.96 -0.86 -21.65
C GLY A 132 9.11 -1.21 -22.60
N SER A 133 10.19 -0.47 -22.47
CA SER A 133 11.47 -0.74 -23.14
C SER A 133 12.63 -0.26 -22.25
N VAL A 134 13.86 -0.46 -22.70
CA VAL A 134 15.07 -0.10 -21.97
C VAL A 134 16.04 0.67 -22.83
N VAL A 135 16.69 1.66 -22.23
CA VAL A 135 17.73 2.47 -22.82
C VAL A 135 19.02 2.24 -22.04
N ALA A 136 20.08 1.86 -22.74
CA ALA A 136 21.41 1.68 -22.15
C ALA A 136 22.05 3.02 -21.75
N ALA A 137 22.87 2.99 -20.70
CA ALA A 137 23.57 4.18 -20.23
C ALA A 137 24.36 4.89 -21.34
N GLU A 138 24.25 6.22 -21.36
CA GLU A 138 25.01 7.11 -22.23
C GLU A 138 24.82 6.85 -23.74
N VAL A 139 23.69 6.23 -24.13
CA VAL A 139 23.27 6.12 -25.52
C VAL A 139 22.28 7.25 -25.83
N GLY A 140 22.57 8.00 -26.90
CA GLY A 140 21.64 9.00 -27.41
C GLY A 140 20.46 8.30 -28.06
N HIS A 141 19.24 8.62 -27.64
CA HIS A 141 18.02 7.98 -28.08
C HIS A 141 16.93 9.04 -28.30
N ARG A 142 15.95 8.70 -29.14
CA ARG A 142 14.85 9.57 -29.54
C ARG A 142 13.52 9.04 -29.03
N HIS A 143 12.76 9.91 -28.37
CA HIS A 143 11.35 9.69 -28.07
C HIS A 143 10.50 10.48 -29.06
N ARG A 144 9.37 9.91 -29.49
CA ARG A 144 8.45 10.56 -30.42
C ARG A 144 7.00 10.19 -30.13
N ALA A 145 6.11 11.15 -30.33
CA ALA A 145 4.66 10.98 -30.30
C ALA A 145 4.13 10.91 -31.74
N PRO A 146 3.93 9.71 -32.33
CA PRO A 146 3.79 9.57 -33.79
C PRO A 146 2.51 10.14 -34.39
N GLY A 147 1.41 10.18 -33.63
CA GLY A 147 0.09 10.62 -34.13
C GLY A 147 -0.82 11.33 -33.11
N GLY A 148 -0.70 11.01 -31.82
CA GLY A 148 -1.45 11.65 -30.72
C GLY A 148 -0.52 12.12 -29.60
N PRO A 149 -1.05 12.78 -28.56
CA PRO A 149 -0.23 13.10 -27.39
C PRO A 149 0.26 11.81 -26.73
N SER A 150 1.48 11.85 -26.19
CA SER A 150 2.11 10.71 -25.54
C SER A 150 2.53 11.10 -24.13
N VAL A 151 2.20 10.25 -23.15
CA VAL A 151 2.73 10.35 -21.79
C VAL A 151 3.55 9.09 -21.52
N PHE A 152 4.80 9.28 -21.13
CA PHE A 152 5.68 8.16 -20.80
C PHE A 152 6.41 8.44 -19.50
N TRP A 153 6.78 7.37 -18.81
CA TRP A 153 7.62 7.45 -17.63
C TRP A 153 9.02 6.99 -17.98
N GLU A 154 10.00 7.74 -17.52
CA GLU A 154 11.41 7.38 -17.60
C GLU A 154 11.93 7.13 -16.19
N THR A 155 12.22 5.86 -15.90
CA THR A 155 12.75 5.39 -14.61
C THR A 155 14.24 5.12 -14.78
N ARG A 156 15.07 6.05 -14.29
CA ARG A 156 16.53 5.97 -14.39
C ARG A 156 17.13 5.31 -13.16
N LEU A 157 18.18 4.53 -13.38
CA LEU A 157 19.11 4.12 -12.33
C LEU A 157 20.16 5.21 -12.15
N ASP A 158 19.91 6.16 -11.25
CA ASP A 158 20.73 7.36 -11.12
C ASP A 158 20.78 7.84 -9.66
N ARG A 159 21.48 8.95 -9.41
CA ARG A 159 21.57 9.57 -8.08
C ARG A 159 20.20 10.13 -7.67
N PRO A 160 19.84 10.04 -6.37
CA PRO A 160 18.67 10.74 -5.84
C PRO A 160 18.68 12.23 -6.20
N GLY A 161 17.51 12.79 -6.51
CA GLY A 161 17.33 14.18 -6.94
C GLY A 161 17.80 14.48 -8.37
N SER A 162 18.17 13.49 -9.17
CA SER A 162 18.54 13.69 -10.58
C SER A 162 17.31 13.87 -11.47
N ALA A 163 17.37 14.85 -12.38
CA ALA A 163 16.31 15.10 -13.36
C ALA A 163 16.91 15.10 -14.77
N PRO A 164 16.16 14.68 -15.80
CA PRO A 164 16.63 14.75 -17.16
C PRO A 164 16.68 16.22 -17.59
N SER A 165 17.76 16.62 -18.25
CA SER A 165 17.92 17.99 -18.72
C SER A 165 17.06 18.26 -19.97
N GLY A 166 16.47 19.44 -20.06
CA GLY A 166 15.78 19.90 -21.28
C GLY A 166 14.29 19.51 -21.36
N PHE A 167 13.72 19.07 -20.24
CA PHE A 167 12.31 18.70 -20.14
C PHE A 167 11.63 19.40 -18.97
N ASP A 168 10.35 19.74 -19.17
CA ASP A 168 9.43 19.92 -18.06
C ASP A 168 9.00 18.54 -17.57
N VAL A 169 9.43 18.19 -16.36
CA VAL A 169 9.19 16.88 -15.77
C VAL A 169 8.41 16.96 -14.47
N GLU A 170 7.61 15.92 -14.23
CA GLU A 170 6.96 15.67 -12.95
C GLU A 170 7.61 14.43 -12.34
N THR A 171 8.18 14.54 -11.14
CA THR A 171 8.69 13.37 -10.40
C THR A 171 7.50 12.53 -9.94
N ILE A 172 7.50 11.25 -10.30
CA ILE A 172 6.48 10.28 -9.84
C ILE A 172 6.92 9.64 -8.54
N PHE A 173 8.17 9.18 -8.49
CA PHE A 173 8.79 8.67 -7.27
C PHE A 173 10.31 8.73 -7.36
N GLU A 174 10.94 8.69 -6.19
CA GLU A 174 12.33 8.28 -6.03
C GLU A 174 12.37 7.14 -5.01
N SER A 175 13.06 6.04 -5.34
CA SER A 175 13.25 4.97 -4.37
C SER A 175 14.23 5.41 -3.26
N PRO A 176 14.21 4.74 -2.10
CA PRO A 176 15.35 4.79 -1.19
C PRO A 176 16.65 4.43 -1.91
N VAL A 177 17.78 4.91 -1.36
CA VAL A 177 19.10 4.54 -1.85
C VAL A 177 19.27 3.03 -1.73
N MET A 178 19.56 2.40 -2.86
CA MET A 178 19.75 0.96 -2.93
C MET A 178 21.06 0.54 -2.26
N VAL A 179 20.98 -0.55 -1.51
CA VAL A 179 22.10 -1.19 -0.83
C VAL A 179 22.22 -2.64 -1.28
N ASN A 180 23.42 -3.21 -1.18
CA ASN A 180 23.69 -4.61 -1.56
C ASN A 180 23.34 -4.94 -3.01
N ILE A 181 23.66 -4.04 -3.95
CA ILE A 181 23.53 -4.30 -5.39
C ILE A 181 24.53 -5.39 -5.78
N PRO A 182 24.13 -6.44 -6.53
CA PRO A 182 25.05 -7.45 -7.06
C PRO A 182 26.15 -6.84 -7.94
N ASP A 183 27.31 -7.50 -8.04
CA ASP A 183 28.45 -7.01 -8.83
C ASP A 183 28.16 -6.97 -10.35
N ASP A 184 27.32 -7.88 -10.85
CA ASP A 184 26.91 -8.00 -12.25
C ASP A 184 25.37 -8.10 -12.34
N PRO A 185 24.66 -7.00 -12.02
CA PRO A 185 23.22 -7.05 -11.83
C PRO A 185 22.49 -7.02 -13.17
N LEU A 186 21.41 -7.80 -13.22
CA LEU A 186 20.39 -7.68 -14.23
C LEU A 186 19.31 -6.72 -13.72
N ALA A 187 19.17 -5.59 -14.40
CA ALA A 187 18.06 -4.69 -14.17
C ALA A 187 16.81 -5.27 -14.85
N VAL A 188 15.71 -5.37 -14.10
CA VAL A 188 14.45 -5.97 -14.59
C VAL A 188 13.29 -5.04 -14.27
N PHE A 189 12.40 -4.87 -15.24
CA PHE A 189 11.18 -4.08 -15.13
C PHE A 189 9.96 -4.93 -15.50
N VAL A 190 8.99 -5.03 -14.60
CA VAL A 190 7.81 -5.88 -14.79
C VAL A 190 6.53 -5.15 -14.41
N LEU A 191 5.43 -5.60 -15.03
CA LEU A 191 4.07 -5.34 -14.60
C LEU A 191 3.51 -6.60 -13.95
N VAL A 192 2.87 -6.43 -12.79
CA VAL A 192 2.15 -7.51 -12.12
C VAL A 192 0.68 -7.13 -12.01
N VAL A 193 -0.20 -8.07 -12.34
CA VAL A 193 -1.66 -7.96 -12.15
C VAL A 193 -2.11 -9.06 -11.20
N VAL A 194 -2.78 -8.67 -10.12
CA VAL A 194 -3.36 -9.57 -9.13
C VAL A 194 -4.88 -9.52 -9.26
N PRO A 195 -5.53 -10.61 -9.69
CA PRO A 195 -7.00 -10.61 -9.88
C PRO A 195 -7.73 -10.48 -8.54
N PRO A 196 -9.06 -10.21 -8.53
CA PRO A 196 -9.87 -10.19 -7.31
C PRO A 196 -9.70 -11.44 -6.46
N GLY A 197 -9.42 -11.27 -5.17
CA GLY A 197 -9.11 -12.37 -4.24
C GLY A 197 -7.83 -13.13 -4.57
N GLY A 198 -7.02 -12.61 -5.49
CA GLY A 198 -5.79 -13.23 -5.96
C GLY A 198 -4.58 -12.87 -5.11
N GLU A 199 -3.49 -13.59 -5.35
CA GLU A 199 -2.24 -13.43 -4.64
C GLU A 199 -1.03 -13.90 -5.46
N THR A 200 0.14 -13.41 -5.06
CA THR A 200 1.43 -14.05 -5.34
C THR A 200 1.71 -15.13 -4.29
N SER A 201 2.60 -16.09 -4.60
CA SER A 201 3.15 -16.95 -3.55
C SER A 201 4.10 -16.16 -2.64
N VAL A 202 4.41 -16.65 -1.44
CA VAL A 202 5.50 -16.06 -0.65
C VAL A 202 6.83 -16.38 -1.31
N HIS A 203 7.61 -15.35 -1.66
CA HIS A 203 8.87 -15.50 -2.38
C HIS A 203 9.94 -14.51 -1.92
N THR A 204 11.16 -14.69 -2.42
CA THR A 204 12.31 -13.79 -2.26
C THR A 204 12.97 -13.55 -3.61
N HIS A 205 13.66 -12.41 -3.76
CA HIS A 205 14.46 -12.08 -4.93
C HIS A 205 15.95 -12.04 -4.61
N PRO A 206 16.86 -12.39 -5.55
CA PRO A 206 18.30 -12.35 -5.35
C PRO A 206 18.90 -10.93 -5.51
N GLY A 207 18.10 -9.90 -5.21
CA GLY A 207 18.41 -8.49 -5.39
C GLY A 207 17.28 -7.62 -4.85
N PRO A 208 17.49 -6.31 -4.66
CA PRO A 208 16.44 -5.40 -4.22
C PRO A 208 15.27 -5.33 -5.21
N GLU A 209 14.06 -5.18 -4.67
CA GLU A 209 12.81 -4.89 -5.39
C GLU A 209 12.32 -3.50 -4.96
N PHE A 210 11.80 -2.73 -5.91
CA PHE A 210 11.03 -1.52 -5.65
C PHE A 210 9.74 -1.55 -6.46
N ILE A 211 8.61 -1.21 -5.84
CA ILE A 211 7.29 -1.27 -6.47
C ILE A 211 6.57 0.08 -6.46
N TYR A 212 5.69 0.26 -7.43
CA TYR A 212 4.73 1.36 -7.52
C TYR A 212 3.34 0.78 -7.79
N GLN A 213 2.37 1.06 -6.92
CA GLN A 213 0.99 0.62 -7.08
C GLN A 213 0.30 1.45 -8.18
N LEU A 214 -0.04 0.80 -9.29
CA LEU A 214 -0.57 1.46 -10.48
C LEU A 214 -2.09 1.63 -10.42
N SER A 215 -2.82 0.57 -10.05
CA SER A 215 -4.28 0.55 -9.95
C SER A 215 -4.78 -0.47 -8.94
N GLY A 216 -5.99 -0.27 -8.39
CA GLY A 216 -6.51 -1.14 -7.33
C GLY A 216 -5.69 -1.08 -6.04
N ALA A 217 -6.15 -1.81 -5.02
CA ALA A 217 -5.46 -1.90 -3.74
C ALA A 217 -4.93 -3.33 -3.51
N ILE A 218 -3.79 -3.44 -2.83
CA ILE A 218 -3.22 -4.72 -2.40
C ILE A 218 -2.85 -4.67 -0.92
N ASP A 219 -2.89 -5.83 -0.26
CA ASP A 219 -2.16 -6.07 0.97
C ASP A 219 -0.74 -6.48 0.58
N TYR A 220 0.22 -5.60 0.83
CA TYR A 220 1.65 -5.84 0.63
C TYR A 220 2.25 -6.34 1.94
N GLN A 221 2.61 -7.62 1.99
CA GLN A 221 3.26 -8.22 3.15
C GLN A 221 4.74 -8.45 2.87
N ASN A 222 5.62 -8.02 3.77
CA ASN A 222 7.03 -8.39 3.73
C ASN A 222 7.59 -8.71 5.12
N GLY A 223 8.76 -9.37 5.14
CA GLY A 223 9.43 -9.79 6.37
C GLY A 223 10.02 -8.67 7.24
N LEU A 224 9.88 -7.39 6.86
CA LEU A 224 10.41 -6.24 7.62
C LEU A 224 9.30 -5.46 8.33
N ILE A 225 8.21 -5.14 7.63
CA ILE A 225 7.15 -4.25 8.14
C ILE A 225 5.82 -4.97 8.41
N GLY A 226 5.75 -6.28 8.15
CA GLY A 226 4.49 -7.02 8.22
C GLY A 226 3.59 -6.70 7.02
N VAL A 227 2.30 -6.52 7.25
CA VAL A 227 1.30 -6.22 6.22
C VAL A 227 1.06 -4.71 6.16
N ARG A 228 1.14 -4.13 4.96
CA ARG A 228 0.78 -2.75 4.66
C ARG A 228 -0.22 -2.74 3.50
N GLN A 229 -1.34 -2.03 3.66
CA GLN A 229 -2.24 -1.79 2.54
C GLN A 229 -1.62 -0.74 1.59
N MET A 230 -1.57 -1.04 0.30
CA MET A 230 -1.10 -0.13 -0.75
C MET A 230 -2.23 0.19 -1.73
N THR A 231 -2.33 1.46 -2.11
CA THR A 231 -3.31 2.05 -3.01
C THR A 231 -2.61 2.80 -4.15
N PRO A 232 -3.30 3.19 -5.23
CA PRO A 232 -2.65 3.79 -6.40
C PRO A 232 -1.80 5.01 -6.06
N GLY A 233 -0.52 4.98 -6.46
CA GLY A 233 0.48 6.00 -6.11
C GLY A 233 1.41 5.60 -4.97
N ASP A 234 1.05 4.60 -4.15
CA ASP A 234 1.93 4.11 -3.10
C ASP A 234 3.15 3.39 -3.68
N VAL A 235 4.27 3.54 -2.97
CA VAL A 235 5.54 2.90 -3.28
C VAL A 235 6.09 2.14 -2.08
N GLU A 236 6.85 1.10 -2.36
CA GLU A 236 7.56 0.33 -1.33
C GLU A 236 8.80 -0.35 -1.91
N GLY A 237 9.84 -0.51 -1.10
CA GLY A 237 11.08 -1.17 -1.49
C GLY A 237 11.56 -2.17 -0.45
N ILE A 238 12.09 -3.30 -0.92
CA ILE A 238 12.68 -4.33 -0.05
C ILE A 238 14.11 -4.66 -0.49
N PRO A 239 15.03 -4.91 0.47
CA PRO A 239 16.35 -5.47 0.17
C PRO A 239 16.26 -6.89 -0.41
N ALA A 240 17.37 -7.34 -1.00
CA ALA A 240 17.53 -8.72 -1.46
C ALA A 240 17.19 -9.74 -0.36
N VAL A 241 16.64 -10.88 -0.77
CA VAL A 241 16.32 -12.03 0.10
C VAL A 241 15.31 -11.71 1.21
N THR A 242 14.49 -10.68 1.04
CA THR A 242 13.37 -10.36 1.92
C THR A 242 12.13 -11.14 1.50
N PRO A 243 11.50 -11.96 2.37
CA PRO A 243 10.23 -12.62 2.05
C PRO A 243 9.14 -11.60 1.77
N VAL A 244 8.37 -11.80 0.71
CA VAL A 244 7.30 -10.89 0.28
C VAL A 244 6.12 -11.65 -0.31
N GLN A 245 4.92 -11.10 -0.13
CA GLN A 245 3.66 -11.53 -0.73
C GLN A 245 2.78 -10.31 -1.00
N LYS A 246 2.04 -10.37 -2.10
CA LYS A 246 1.03 -9.38 -2.48
C LYS A 246 -0.32 -10.08 -2.64
N ARG A 247 -1.36 -9.61 -1.96
CA ARG A 247 -2.73 -10.13 -2.02
C ARG A 247 -3.69 -9.02 -2.45
N ASN A 248 -4.72 -9.36 -3.22
CA ASN A 248 -5.76 -8.40 -3.62
C ASN A 248 -7.07 -8.73 -2.88
N PRO A 249 -7.41 -7.99 -1.81
CA PRO A 249 -8.66 -8.19 -1.08
C PRO A 249 -9.88 -7.58 -1.80
N SER A 250 -9.67 -6.83 -2.88
CA SER A 250 -10.71 -6.06 -3.55
C SER A 250 -11.48 -6.87 -4.61
N GLY A 251 -12.60 -6.30 -5.09
CA GLY A 251 -13.44 -6.89 -6.12
C GLY A 251 -13.00 -6.61 -7.57
N GLU A 252 -11.92 -5.87 -7.78
CA GLU A 252 -11.38 -5.48 -9.09
C GLU A 252 -9.92 -5.91 -9.22
N ASP A 253 -9.38 -5.95 -10.44
CA ASP A 253 -7.94 -6.22 -10.65
C ASP A 253 -7.08 -5.12 -9.97
N ALA A 254 -6.02 -5.55 -9.30
CA ALA A 254 -4.97 -4.67 -8.82
C ALA A 254 -3.70 -4.83 -9.67
N ALA A 255 -3.03 -3.74 -10.02
CA ALA A 255 -1.82 -3.76 -10.81
C ALA A 255 -0.73 -2.92 -10.18
N PHE A 256 0.51 -3.39 -10.27
CA PHE A 256 1.70 -2.66 -9.83
C PHE A 256 2.87 -2.88 -10.77
N LEU A 257 3.73 -1.87 -10.85
CA LEU A 257 5.00 -1.92 -11.55
C LEU A 257 6.11 -2.26 -10.56
N SER A 258 7.06 -3.11 -10.93
CA SER A 258 8.22 -3.43 -10.11
C SER A 258 9.54 -3.29 -10.88
N TRP A 259 10.55 -2.76 -10.19
CA TRP A 259 11.92 -2.62 -10.66
C TRP A 259 12.86 -3.41 -9.77
N PHE A 260 13.81 -4.12 -10.38
CA PHE A 260 14.76 -4.97 -9.68
C PHE A 260 16.20 -4.74 -10.14
N LEU A 261 17.15 -5.01 -9.24
CA LEU A 261 18.56 -5.24 -9.58
C LEU A 261 18.98 -6.62 -9.06
N VAL A 262 18.79 -7.66 -9.85
CA VAL A 262 18.95 -9.06 -9.43
C VAL A 262 20.26 -9.70 -9.91
N ASP A 263 20.77 -10.66 -9.15
CA ASP A 263 21.84 -11.54 -9.63
C ASP A 263 21.32 -12.45 -10.75
N ALA A 264 21.84 -12.27 -11.96
CA ALA A 264 21.45 -13.04 -13.15
C ALA A 264 21.78 -14.54 -13.05
N GLY A 265 22.68 -14.93 -12.13
CA GLY A 265 23.06 -16.32 -11.87
C GLY A 265 22.09 -17.06 -10.94
N GLN A 266 21.11 -16.36 -10.34
CA GLN A 266 20.15 -16.92 -9.39
C GLN A 266 18.73 -16.97 -9.99
N PRO A 267 17.83 -17.83 -9.47
CA PRO A 267 16.41 -17.78 -9.84
C PRO A 267 15.82 -16.40 -9.57
N PHE A 268 15.05 -15.86 -10.53
CA PHE A 268 14.43 -14.52 -10.39
C PHE A 268 13.61 -14.38 -9.10
N ALA A 269 12.82 -15.40 -8.78
CA ALA A 269 12.11 -15.53 -7.52
C ALA A 269 12.35 -16.94 -6.97
N SER A 270 12.59 -17.04 -5.66
CA SER A 270 12.72 -18.31 -4.94
C SER A 270 11.59 -18.45 -3.93
N PRO A 271 10.95 -19.64 -3.80
CA PRO A 271 9.96 -19.88 -2.77
C PRO A 271 10.49 -19.51 -1.39
N ALA A 272 9.66 -18.88 -0.60
CA ALA A 272 9.99 -18.48 0.76
C ALA A 272 8.81 -18.75 1.70
N ALA A 273 9.04 -18.50 2.97
CA ALA A 273 7.99 -18.35 3.95
C ALA A 273 8.24 -17.02 4.64
N PHE A 274 7.17 -16.36 5.09
CA PHE A 274 7.34 -15.41 6.16
C PHE A 274 7.90 -16.22 7.31
N LYS A 275 9.09 -15.83 7.77
CA LYS A 275 9.42 -16.17 9.13
C LYS A 275 8.32 -15.49 9.93
N ASP A 276 7.53 -16.25 10.67
CA ASP A 276 7.09 -15.73 11.96
C ASP A 276 8.38 -15.17 12.54
N THR A 277 8.52 -13.84 12.57
CA THR A 277 9.60 -13.22 13.34
C THR A 277 9.60 -13.98 14.65
N ALA A 278 10.77 -14.51 15.05
CA ALA A 278 10.96 -15.64 15.98
C ALA A 278 10.43 -15.44 17.43
N LEU A 279 9.24 -14.88 17.53
CA LEU A 279 8.45 -14.38 18.62
C LEU A 279 7.34 -15.39 18.95
N GLY A 280 6.95 -16.23 17.98
CA GLY A 280 5.93 -17.26 18.13
C GLY A 280 4.51 -16.74 17.88
N MET A 281 3.52 -17.48 18.37
CA MET A 281 2.11 -17.13 18.29
C MET A 281 1.84 -15.79 18.99
N ASN A 282 1.09 -14.87 18.36
CA ASN A 282 0.63 -13.67 19.04
C ASN A 282 -0.39 -14.05 20.13
N LEU A 283 0.05 -14.00 21.39
CA LEU A 283 -0.71 -14.38 22.57
C LEU A 283 -1.72 -13.30 23.00
N ALA A 284 -1.74 -12.14 22.34
CA ALA A 284 -2.74 -11.11 22.56
C ALA A 284 -4.02 -11.34 21.73
N LEU A 285 -3.97 -12.20 20.70
CA LEU A 285 -5.14 -12.49 19.87
C LEU A 285 -6.19 -13.28 20.64
N MET A 286 -7.45 -12.88 20.51
CA MET A 286 -8.57 -13.59 21.11
C MET A 286 -8.73 -15.00 20.54
N GLU A 287 -8.44 -15.21 19.26
CA GLU A 287 -8.43 -16.56 18.64
C GLU A 287 -7.42 -17.50 19.31
N ASN A 288 -6.35 -16.94 19.90
CA ASN A 288 -5.34 -17.68 20.65
C ASN A 288 -5.67 -17.79 22.15
N GLY A 289 -6.86 -17.35 22.57
CA GLY A 289 -7.38 -17.48 23.92
C GLY A 289 -7.15 -16.27 24.82
N ALA A 290 -6.68 -15.14 24.28
CA ALA A 290 -6.59 -13.89 25.02
C ALA A 290 -7.97 -13.27 25.25
N SER A 291 -8.05 -12.28 26.12
CA SER A 291 -9.28 -11.50 26.31
C SER A 291 -9.00 -10.09 26.80
N VAL A 292 -9.96 -9.20 26.57
CA VAL A 292 -9.97 -7.87 27.18
C VAL A 292 -10.35 -8.02 28.65
N ALA A 293 -9.38 -7.87 29.55
CA ALA A 293 -9.58 -7.88 31.00
C ALA A 293 -10.14 -6.55 31.53
N GLY A 294 -9.85 -5.46 30.82
CA GLY A 294 -10.36 -4.13 31.12
C GLY A 294 -10.01 -3.14 30.02
N VAL A 295 -10.71 -2.02 30.00
CA VAL A 295 -10.44 -0.90 29.10
C VAL A 295 -10.85 0.39 29.81
N SER A 296 -10.16 1.50 29.51
CA SER A 296 -10.52 2.83 30.03
C SER A 296 -11.92 3.24 29.58
N SER A 297 -12.17 3.15 28.27
CA SER A 297 -13.47 3.38 27.64
C SER A 297 -13.46 2.85 26.20
N ASN A 298 -14.65 2.68 25.63
CA ASN A 298 -14.86 2.47 24.20
C ASN A 298 -15.65 3.65 23.64
N PHE A 299 -15.31 4.10 22.43
CA PHE A 299 -16.02 5.18 21.76
C PHE A 299 -17.53 4.91 21.69
N GLY A 300 -18.32 5.95 21.95
CA GLY A 300 -19.79 5.82 22.04
C GLY A 300 -20.29 5.05 23.27
N GLY A 301 -19.42 4.66 24.20
CA GLY A 301 -19.79 3.84 25.37
C GLY A 301 -20.17 2.41 25.00
N GLY A 302 -19.68 1.91 23.87
CA GLY A 302 -19.98 0.57 23.36
C GLY A 302 -19.38 -0.56 24.20
N ALA A 303 -19.89 -1.77 23.98
CA ALA A 303 -19.28 -2.99 24.50
C ALA A 303 -17.93 -3.28 23.79
N ASN A 304 -17.15 -4.21 24.33
CA ASN A 304 -15.83 -4.53 23.77
C ASN A 304 -15.88 -5.08 22.35
N ASP A 305 -17.00 -5.70 21.95
CA ASP A 305 -17.30 -6.24 20.61
C ASP A 305 -18.05 -5.25 19.70
N SER A 306 -18.16 -3.99 20.11
CA SER A 306 -18.76 -2.94 19.28
C SER A 306 -17.82 -2.49 18.16
N ALA A 307 -18.33 -1.71 17.20
CA ALA A 307 -17.60 -1.25 16.02
C ALA A 307 -16.26 -0.55 16.32
N PHE A 308 -16.08 0.02 17.51
CA PHE A 308 -14.83 0.64 17.98
C PHE A 308 -14.39 0.10 19.36
N GLY A 309 -14.83 -1.11 19.70
CA GLY A 309 -14.61 -1.73 20.98
C GLY A 309 -13.20 -2.27 21.14
N ALA A 310 -12.77 -2.45 22.39
CA ALA A 310 -11.44 -2.94 22.75
C ALA A 310 -11.06 -4.30 22.11
N ALA A 311 -12.03 -5.14 21.76
CA ALA A 311 -11.78 -6.45 21.15
C ALA A 311 -11.13 -6.33 19.76
N ASN A 312 -11.39 -5.23 19.05
CA ASN A 312 -10.84 -4.96 17.73
C ASN A 312 -9.31 -4.83 17.75
N ALA A 313 -8.71 -4.36 18.85
CA ALA A 313 -7.25 -4.33 18.97
C ALA A 313 -6.61 -5.73 19.12
N LEU A 314 -7.42 -6.77 19.28
CA LEU A 314 -7.03 -8.15 19.62
C LEU A 314 -7.62 -9.20 18.65
N ASP A 315 -8.19 -8.77 17.52
CA ASP A 315 -8.86 -9.66 16.57
C ASP A 315 -7.98 -10.06 15.36
N GLY A 316 -6.85 -9.37 15.15
CA GLY A 316 -5.92 -9.62 14.05
C GLY A 316 -6.40 -9.04 12.70
N ASP A 317 -7.44 -8.20 12.70
CA ASP A 317 -7.96 -7.53 11.51
C ASP A 317 -7.58 -6.04 11.52
N PRO A 318 -6.60 -5.60 10.72
CA PRO A 318 -6.19 -4.20 10.68
C PRO A 318 -7.26 -3.26 10.08
N ALA A 319 -8.39 -3.79 9.59
CA ALA A 319 -9.54 -2.99 9.17
C ALA A 319 -10.46 -2.58 10.33
N THR A 320 -10.27 -3.15 11.52
CA THR A 320 -10.98 -2.76 12.75
C THR A 320 -10.03 -2.03 13.69
N GLU A 321 -10.58 -1.28 14.65
CA GLU A 321 -9.76 -0.57 15.64
C GLU A 321 -10.48 -0.43 16.98
N TRP A 322 -9.71 -0.43 18.07
CA TRP A 322 -10.18 0.09 19.34
C TRP A 322 -10.05 1.61 19.35
N SER A 323 -11.11 2.28 19.77
CA SER A 323 -11.11 3.71 20.06
C SER A 323 -11.55 3.96 21.49
N SER A 324 -10.77 4.73 22.23
CA SER A 324 -11.24 5.35 23.47
C SER A 324 -12.28 6.45 23.22
N ALA A 325 -13.00 6.81 24.27
CA ALA A 325 -14.00 7.88 24.28
C ALA A 325 -13.40 9.18 24.83
N SER A 326 -12.52 9.80 24.03
CA SER A 326 -11.85 11.07 24.37
C SER A 326 -10.91 11.01 25.59
N ASP A 327 -10.32 9.84 25.85
CA ASP A 327 -9.44 9.65 27.00
C ASP A 327 -8.05 10.28 26.80
N GLY A 328 -7.60 10.45 25.55
CA GLY A 328 -6.26 10.97 25.23
C GLY A 328 -5.15 10.17 25.94
N ASP A 329 -4.24 10.88 26.61
CA ASP A 329 -3.13 10.28 27.38
C ASP A 329 -3.62 9.49 28.62
N GLY A 330 -4.92 9.49 28.92
CA GLY A 330 -5.52 8.67 29.96
C GLY A 330 -6.03 7.31 29.49
N ALA A 331 -5.98 7.01 28.19
CA ALA A 331 -6.52 5.77 27.67
C ALA A 331 -5.64 4.57 28.01
N TRP A 332 -6.29 3.42 28.22
CA TRP A 332 -5.61 2.15 28.46
C TRP A 332 -6.47 0.97 28.08
N ILE A 333 -5.81 -0.13 27.72
CA ILE A 333 -6.42 -1.45 27.51
C ILE A 333 -5.63 -2.50 28.26
N GLU A 334 -6.33 -3.39 28.96
CA GLU A 334 -5.75 -4.49 29.73
C GLU A 334 -6.06 -5.81 29.05
N VAL A 335 -5.01 -6.53 28.67
CA VAL A 335 -5.05 -7.82 28.00
C VAL A 335 -4.76 -8.92 29.02
N GLU A 336 -5.64 -9.91 29.11
CA GLU A 336 -5.36 -11.17 29.81
C GLU A 336 -4.95 -12.24 28.80
N LEU A 337 -3.72 -12.72 28.95
CA LEU A 337 -3.12 -13.77 28.14
C LEU A 337 -3.72 -15.16 28.48
N PRO A 338 -3.63 -16.13 27.56
CA PRO A 338 -4.19 -17.48 27.75
C PRO A 338 -3.60 -18.20 28.98
N SER A 339 -2.34 -17.92 29.31
CA SER A 339 -1.62 -18.49 30.44
C SER A 339 -0.60 -17.49 30.99
N VAL A 340 0.06 -17.84 32.11
CA VAL A 340 1.20 -17.06 32.58
C VAL A 340 2.33 -17.26 31.59
N THR A 341 2.86 -16.18 31.02
CA THR A 341 3.82 -16.21 29.92
C THR A 341 5.11 -15.51 30.31
N ASN A 342 6.25 -16.09 29.91
CA ASN A 342 7.53 -15.39 29.82
C ASN A 342 7.53 -14.54 28.55
N VAL A 343 7.08 -13.29 28.68
CA VAL A 343 6.95 -12.34 27.57
C VAL A 343 8.33 -11.90 27.11
N THR A 344 8.53 -11.95 25.80
CA THR A 344 9.78 -11.59 25.12
C THR A 344 9.64 -10.37 24.21
N SER A 345 8.42 -10.03 23.81
CA SER A 345 8.14 -8.85 22.99
C SER A 345 6.68 -8.41 23.13
N VAL A 346 6.44 -7.11 22.94
CA VAL A 346 5.10 -6.54 22.69
C VAL A 346 5.10 -5.79 21.37
N GLY A 347 3.94 -5.69 20.74
CA GLY A 347 3.69 -4.88 19.55
C GLY A 347 2.52 -3.92 19.78
N PHE A 348 2.57 -2.75 19.15
CA PHE A 348 1.50 -1.77 19.20
C PHE A 348 1.39 -1.04 17.85
N TRP A 349 0.21 -1.07 17.26
CA TRP A 349 -0.14 -0.29 16.08
C TRP A 349 -1.20 0.74 16.46
N THR A 350 -0.81 2.02 16.46
CA THR A 350 -1.74 3.10 16.79
C THR A 350 -2.82 3.26 15.73
N ARG A 351 -4.03 3.61 16.17
CA ARG A 351 -5.04 4.18 15.28
C ARG A 351 -4.70 5.59 14.80
N THR A 352 -5.41 6.04 13.76
CA THR A 352 -5.29 7.41 13.26
C THR A 352 -6.57 7.88 12.57
N MET A 353 -6.85 9.17 12.66
CA MET A 353 -7.85 9.88 11.85
C MET A 353 -7.15 10.96 11.00
N GLY A 354 -6.09 10.56 10.28
CA GLY A 354 -5.18 11.48 9.59
C GLY A 354 -4.10 12.00 10.54
N ASP A 355 -4.28 13.19 11.11
CA ASP A 355 -3.29 13.83 11.99
C ASP A 355 -3.69 13.82 13.49
N SER A 356 -4.73 13.06 13.83
CA SER A 356 -5.29 13.00 15.20
C SER A 356 -5.57 11.56 15.65
N ALA A 357 -5.82 11.37 16.94
CA ALA A 357 -6.02 10.08 17.62
C ALA A 357 -4.81 9.12 17.64
N GLN A 358 -3.67 9.54 17.10
CA GLN A 358 -2.42 8.78 17.15
C GLN A 358 -1.81 8.78 18.56
N VAL A 359 -1.35 7.60 18.97
CA VAL A 359 -0.46 7.34 20.09
C VAL A 359 0.97 7.53 19.62
N ARG A 360 1.72 8.36 20.34
CA ARG A 360 3.16 8.60 20.12
C ARG A 360 4.02 7.87 21.12
N SER A 361 3.49 7.62 22.32
CA SER A 361 4.14 6.73 23.27
C SER A 361 3.16 6.04 24.21
N PHE A 362 3.55 4.85 24.66
CA PHE A 362 2.81 4.05 25.63
C PHE A 362 3.77 3.35 26.59
N GLN A 363 3.24 2.78 27.66
CA GLN A 363 3.95 1.87 28.56
C GLN A 363 3.13 0.61 28.80
N VAL A 364 3.79 -0.44 29.29
CA VAL A 364 3.15 -1.70 29.67
C VAL A 364 3.32 -1.93 31.16
N THR A 365 2.21 -2.07 31.89
CA THR A 365 2.20 -2.40 33.32
C THR A 365 1.69 -3.83 33.53
N THR A 366 2.46 -4.68 34.21
CA THR A 366 2.07 -6.06 34.52
C THR A 366 1.00 -6.11 35.61
N GLY A 367 0.27 -7.22 35.72
CA GLY A 367 -0.66 -7.46 36.84
C GLY A 367 -0.01 -7.44 38.24
N ARG A 368 1.33 -7.35 38.34
CA ARG A 368 2.08 -7.15 39.59
C ARG A 368 2.45 -5.68 39.85
N GLY A 369 2.11 -4.78 38.94
CA GLY A 369 2.42 -3.35 39.02
C GLY A 369 3.82 -2.98 38.52
N GLU A 370 4.50 -3.86 37.77
CA GLU A 370 5.79 -3.56 37.16
C GLU A 370 5.58 -2.87 35.81
N THR A 371 6.22 -1.72 35.58
CA THR A 371 6.03 -0.90 34.38
C THR A 371 7.27 -0.95 33.47
N TYR A 372 7.03 -1.06 32.17
CA TYR A 372 8.03 -1.12 31.09
C TYR A 372 7.71 -0.08 30.03
N GLY A 373 8.73 0.61 29.53
CA GLY A 373 8.60 1.76 28.62
C GLY A 373 9.16 3.05 29.25
N PRO A 374 8.80 4.23 28.73
CA PRO A 374 7.89 4.44 27.60
C PRO A 374 8.47 3.88 26.29
N PHE A 375 7.60 3.34 25.45
CA PHE A 375 7.89 2.91 24.09
C PHE A 375 7.37 3.97 23.12
N THR A 376 8.18 4.36 22.15
CA THR A 376 7.82 5.38 21.14
C THR A 376 7.24 4.72 19.90
N VAL A 377 6.14 5.27 19.40
CA VAL A 377 5.47 4.90 18.15
C VAL A 377 5.59 6.10 17.23
N ASP A 378 6.35 5.97 16.13
CA ASP A 378 6.71 7.13 15.30
C ASP A 378 5.56 7.60 14.41
N ASP A 379 4.73 6.66 13.93
CA ASP A 379 3.57 6.94 13.08
C ASP A 379 2.50 5.83 13.15
N ALA A 380 1.42 6.00 12.38
CA ALA A 380 0.30 5.07 12.30
C ALA A 380 0.36 4.11 11.11
N THR A 381 1.50 4.00 10.41
CA THR A 381 1.59 3.26 9.13
C THR A 381 1.89 1.78 9.30
N THR A 382 2.37 1.38 10.48
CA THR A 382 2.79 0.01 10.78
C THR A 382 2.71 -0.30 12.27
N ILE A 383 2.90 -1.56 12.62
CA ILE A 383 3.04 -2.03 13.99
C ILE A 383 4.50 -1.90 14.47
N TYR A 384 4.69 -1.30 15.66
CA TYR A 384 5.99 -1.16 16.30
C TYR A 384 6.16 -2.24 17.37
N ARG A 385 7.28 -2.98 17.33
CA ARG A 385 7.57 -4.08 18.26
C ARG A 385 8.78 -3.75 19.15
N PHE A 386 8.68 -4.14 20.42
CA PHE A 386 9.69 -3.84 21.44
C PHE A 386 10.07 -5.11 22.20
N GLU A 387 11.37 -5.43 22.20
CA GLU A 387 11.91 -6.50 23.03
C GLU A 387 11.82 -6.13 24.51
N ILE A 388 11.18 -6.99 25.30
CA ILE A 388 11.00 -6.83 26.74
C ILE A 388 11.12 -8.21 27.39
N ARG A 389 11.43 -8.28 28.68
CA ARG A 389 11.55 -9.57 29.37
C ARG A 389 10.91 -9.50 30.75
N PHE A 390 9.78 -10.18 30.92
CA PHE A 390 9.13 -10.37 32.21
C PHE A 390 8.15 -11.55 32.17
N THR A 391 7.64 -11.95 33.33
CA THR A 391 6.63 -13.00 33.44
C THR A 391 5.30 -12.40 33.86
N ALA A 392 4.25 -12.58 33.06
CA ALA A 392 2.94 -12.01 33.34
C ALA A 392 1.81 -12.81 32.69
N LYS A 393 0.60 -12.68 33.26
CA LYS A 393 -0.65 -13.10 32.62
C LYS A 393 -1.50 -11.90 32.18
N ARG A 394 -1.43 -10.79 32.92
CA ARG A 394 -2.16 -9.56 32.63
C ARG A 394 -1.19 -8.43 32.31
N LEU A 395 -1.50 -7.71 31.25
CA LEU A 395 -0.72 -6.59 30.72
C LEU A 395 -1.65 -5.43 30.43
N ARG A 396 -1.37 -4.28 31.04
CA ARG A 396 -2.04 -3.03 30.74
C ARG A 396 -1.16 -2.19 29.84
N PHE A 397 -1.66 -1.86 28.66
CA PHE A 397 -1.07 -0.90 27.75
C PHE A 397 -1.66 0.47 28.09
N GLU A 398 -0.84 1.36 28.67
CA GLU A 398 -1.23 2.71 29.09
C GLU A 398 -0.63 3.71 28.13
N LEU A 399 -1.47 4.55 27.53
CA LEU A 399 -1.03 5.57 26.59
C LEU A 399 -0.43 6.74 27.39
N LEU A 400 0.59 7.41 26.85
CA LEU A 400 1.34 8.44 27.59
C LEU A 400 1.43 9.77 26.86
N ASP A 401 1.67 9.72 25.54
CA ASP A 401 1.67 10.89 24.67
C ASP A 401 0.83 10.55 23.46
N THR A 402 -0.21 11.33 23.23
CA THR A 402 -1.16 11.16 22.15
C THR A 402 -1.43 12.50 21.49
N SER A 403 -1.89 12.47 20.24
CA SER A 403 -2.44 13.66 19.58
C SER A 403 -3.81 14.09 20.15
N GLY A 404 -4.30 13.41 21.19
CA GLY A 404 -5.54 13.71 21.90
C GLY A 404 -6.79 13.06 21.31
N GLY A 405 -7.90 13.18 22.05
CA GLY A 405 -9.21 12.72 21.61
C GLY A 405 -9.38 11.19 21.70
N ASN A 406 -9.99 10.62 20.67
CA ASN A 406 -10.45 9.23 20.60
C ASN A 406 -9.29 8.27 20.25
N THR A 407 -8.20 8.30 21.00
CA THR A 407 -7.01 7.50 20.71
C THR A 407 -7.21 6.00 20.97
N GLY A 408 -6.33 5.14 20.47
CA GLY A 408 -6.44 3.70 20.61
C GLY A 408 -5.48 2.95 19.70
N ALA A 409 -5.84 1.73 19.31
CA ALA A 409 -4.98 0.84 18.55
C ALA A 409 -5.76 0.12 17.45
N LEU A 410 -5.11 -0.08 16.29
CA LEU A 410 -5.53 -1.10 15.32
C LEU A 410 -5.18 -2.48 15.87
N GLU A 411 -3.98 -2.65 16.42
CA GLU A 411 -3.50 -3.96 16.85
C GLU A 411 -2.56 -3.87 18.05
N ILE A 412 -2.68 -4.85 18.96
CA ILE A 412 -1.76 -5.11 20.06
C ILE A 412 -1.25 -6.54 19.93
N GLU A 413 0.07 -6.70 20.05
CA GLU A 413 0.70 -8.01 20.02
C GLU A 413 1.45 -8.30 21.32
N VAL A 414 1.45 -9.56 21.73
CA VAL A 414 2.25 -10.05 22.86
C VAL A 414 2.85 -11.39 22.46
N TYR A 415 4.15 -11.53 22.67
CA TYR A 415 4.90 -12.73 22.29
C TYR A 415 5.72 -13.27 23.45
N GLY A 416 5.92 -14.58 23.45
CA GLY A 416 6.67 -15.28 24.48
C GLY A 416 6.22 -16.73 24.63
N GLU A 417 6.70 -17.38 25.67
CA GLU A 417 6.43 -18.80 25.94
C GLU A 417 5.65 -18.97 27.25
N PRO A 418 4.61 -19.82 27.30
CA PRO A 418 3.96 -20.21 28.54
C PRO A 418 4.97 -20.70 29.59
N VAL A 419 4.77 -20.31 30.85
CA VAL A 419 5.52 -20.87 31.96
C VAL A 419 5.08 -22.34 32.15
N PRO A 420 6.01 -23.31 32.20
CA PRO A 420 5.71 -24.74 32.38
C PRO A 420 4.90 -25.08 33.64
#